data_AF-D5K9B5-F1
#
_entry.id   AF-D5K9B5-F1
#
_cell.length_a   1.000
_cell.length_b   1.000
_cell.length_c   1.000
_cell.angle_alpha   90.00
_cell.angle_beta   90.00
_cell.angle_gamma   90.00
#
_symmetry.space_group_name_H-M   'P 1'
#
loop_
_entity.id
_entity.type
_entity.pdbx_description
1 polymer ?
#
loop_
_entity_poly.entity_id
_entity_poly.type
_entity_poly.pdbx_seq_one_letter_code
_entity_poly.pdbx_strand_id
1 'polypeptide(L)'
;WFSKFDNWVAMVFADKAVFISAKRHPRLSKIVAQNFETDPARKEELFQMAEITRRVPPEPCKRLNDAFQVNWYTYLICHRIERYPSGYPHKEDNVLWPYYHTSVINKSFQPITYADPVQMVEIERLNISEH
;
A
#
# COMPACT_ATOMS: atom_id res chain seq x y z
N TRP A 1 -27.09 -19.29 -12.36
CA TRP A 1 -27.07 -19.26 -10.89
C TRP A 1 -25.78 -19.88 -10.34
N PHE A 2 -25.39 -21.10 -10.74
CA PHE A 2 -24.12 -21.72 -10.33
C PHE A 2 -22.87 -20.88 -10.65
N SER A 3 -22.77 -20.29 -11.85
CA SER A 3 -21.63 -19.43 -12.22
C SER A 3 -21.42 -18.21 -11.31
N LYS A 4 -22.49 -17.68 -10.70
CA LYS A 4 -22.37 -16.56 -9.74
C LYS A 4 -21.75 -17.04 -8.43
N PHE A 5 -22.16 -18.22 -7.96
CA PHE A 5 -21.61 -18.84 -6.77
C PHE A 5 -20.12 -19.14 -6.94
N ASP A 6 -19.74 -19.74 -8.07
CA ASP A 6 -18.34 -20.05 -8.37
C ASP A 6 -17.47 -18.78 -8.38
N ASN A 7 -17.96 -17.70 -9.01
CA ASN A 7 -17.27 -16.42 -9.01
C ASN A 7 -17.11 -15.83 -7.61
N TRP A 8 -18.15 -15.84 -6.77
CA TRP A 8 -18.05 -15.32 -5.41
C TRP A 8 -17.09 -16.13 -4.54
N VAL A 9 -17.11 -17.46 -4.67
CA VAL A 9 -16.16 -18.33 -3.96
C VAL A 9 -14.74 -18.02 -4.41
N ALA A 10 -14.50 -17.87 -5.71
CA ALA A 10 -13.20 -17.48 -6.26
C ALA A 10 -12.73 -16.12 -5.74
N MET A 11 -13.60 -15.10 -5.74
CA MET A 11 -13.31 -13.76 -5.20
C MET A 11 -12.90 -13.84 -3.73
N VAL A 12 -13.64 -14.59 -2.89
CA VAL A 12 -13.31 -14.77 -1.47
C VAL A 12 -11.93 -15.40 -1.28
N PHE A 13 -11.54 -16.37 -2.12
CA PHE A 13 -10.20 -16.97 -2.05
C PHE A 13 -9.11 -16.00 -2.49
N ALA A 14 -9.33 -15.26 -3.59
CA ALA A 14 -8.39 -14.25 -4.07
C ALA A 14 -8.14 -13.17 -3.00
N ASP A 15 -9.20 -12.58 -2.43
CA ASP A 15 -9.10 -11.53 -1.41
C ASP A 15 -8.37 -12.03 -0.15
N LYS A 16 -8.69 -13.24 0.31
CA LYS A 16 -8.00 -13.85 1.47
C LYS A 16 -6.52 -14.06 1.19
N ALA A 17 -6.15 -14.51 -0.01
CA ALA A 17 -4.75 -14.69 -0.40
C ALA A 17 -3.99 -13.36 -0.41
N VAL A 18 -4.60 -12.30 -0.93
CA VAL A 18 -4.07 -10.93 -0.91
C VAL A 18 -3.83 -10.47 0.53
N PHE A 19 -4.80 -10.64 1.43
CA PHE A 19 -4.65 -10.25 2.83
C PHE A 19 -3.52 -10.99 3.55
N ILE A 20 -3.36 -12.29 3.27
CA ILE A 20 -2.27 -13.09 3.83
C ILE A 20 -0.92 -12.63 3.27
N SER A 21 -0.84 -12.34 1.97
CA SER A 21 0.38 -11.85 1.32
C SER A 21 0.79 -10.49 1.88
N ALA A 22 -0.14 -9.55 2.01
CA ALA A 22 0.10 -8.23 2.58
C ALA A 22 0.68 -8.31 4.00
N LYS A 23 0.18 -9.22 4.85
CA LYS A 23 0.66 -9.45 6.23
C LYS A 23 2.09 -9.99 6.35
N ARG A 24 2.71 -10.47 5.26
CA ARG A 24 4.11 -10.94 5.30
C ARG A 24 5.10 -9.77 5.31
N HIS A 25 4.80 -8.70 4.60
CA HIS A 25 5.60 -7.47 4.53
C HIS A 25 5.80 -6.77 5.89
N PRO A 26 4.76 -6.50 6.72
CA PRO A 26 4.95 -5.86 8.03
C PRO A 26 5.80 -6.70 8.96
N ARG A 27 5.69 -8.04 8.88
CA ARG A 27 6.53 -8.95 9.66
C ARG A 27 8.00 -8.80 9.27
N LEU A 28 8.30 -8.71 7.98
CA LEU A 28 9.66 -8.51 7.50
C LEU A 28 10.20 -7.14 7.94
N SER A 29 9.46 -6.06 7.71
CA SER A 29 9.87 -4.71 8.14
C SER A 29 10.15 -4.66 9.64
N LYS A 30 9.30 -5.30 10.46
CA LYS A 30 9.52 -5.40 11.91
C LYS A 30 10.77 -6.22 12.27
N ILE A 31 11.00 -7.35 11.60
CA ILE A 31 12.20 -8.18 11.82
C ILE A 31 13.47 -7.39 11.49
N VAL A 32 13.48 -6.66 10.37
CA VAL A 32 14.62 -5.82 9.96
C VAL A 32 14.87 -4.72 10.98
N ALA A 33 13.82 -3.99 11.39
CA ALA A 33 13.93 -2.93 12.38
C ALA A 33 14.48 -3.41 13.73
N GLN A 34 14.06 -4.59 14.18
CA GLN A 34 14.42 -5.12 15.49
C GLN A 34 15.81 -5.76 15.52
N ASN A 35 16.22 -6.46 14.45
CA ASN A 35 17.37 -7.35 14.51
C ASN A 35 18.55 -6.93 13.61
N PHE A 36 18.33 -6.06 12.62
CA PHE A 36 19.34 -5.78 11.58
C PHE A 36 19.66 -4.30 11.45
N GLU A 37 18.64 -3.43 11.53
CA GLU A 37 18.86 -1.99 11.43
C GLU A 37 19.60 -1.45 12.66
N THR A 38 20.46 -0.47 12.47
CA THR A 38 21.20 0.20 13.54
C THR A 38 20.85 1.67 13.66
N ASP A 39 20.47 2.33 12.56
CA ASP A 39 20.03 3.72 12.56
C ASP A 39 18.65 3.88 13.22
N PRO A 40 18.52 4.64 14.34
CA PRO A 40 17.25 4.88 14.99
C PRO A 40 16.19 5.52 14.08
N ALA A 41 16.57 6.40 13.16
CA ALA A 41 15.62 7.04 12.25
C ALA A 41 15.04 6.00 11.29
N ARG A 42 15.90 5.18 10.68
CA ARG A 42 15.47 4.10 9.80
C ARG A 42 14.62 3.04 10.51
N LYS A 43 14.88 2.74 11.78
CA LYS A 43 14.02 1.83 12.57
C LYS A 43 12.60 2.34 12.69
N GLU A 44 12.45 3.62 13.00
CA GLU A 44 11.15 4.25 13.15
C GLU A 44 10.36 4.20 11.84
N GLU A 45 10.99 4.51 10.71
CA GLU A 45 10.38 4.34 9.38
C GLU A 45 9.92 2.90 9.13
N LEU A 46 10.76 1.90 9.43
CA LEU A 46 10.41 0.49 9.25
C LEU A 46 9.24 0.06 10.15
N PHE A 47 9.14 0.59 11.37
CA PHE A 47 7.99 0.34 12.23
C PHE A 47 6.72 1.01 11.70
N GLN A 48 6.83 2.21 11.14
CA GLN A 48 5.71 2.90 10.48
C GLN A 48 5.22 2.14 9.25
N MET A 49 6.14 1.66 8.39
CA MET A 49 5.82 0.80 7.25
C MET A 49 5.12 -0.50 7.71
N ALA A 50 5.61 -1.10 8.80
CA ALA A 50 5.00 -2.29 9.38
C ALA A 50 3.59 -2.02 9.92
N GLU A 51 3.33 -0.83 10.47
CA GLU A 51 1.98 -0.45 10.92
C GLU A 51 1.04 -0.27 9.72
N ILE A 52 1.46 0.45 8.68
CA ILE A 52 0.69 0.65 7.44
C ILE A 52 0.28 -0.70 6.85
N THR A 53 1.29 -1.51 6.52
CA THR A 53 1.10 -2.77 5.78
C THR A 53 0.40 -3.86 6.58
N ARG A 54 0.34 -3.73 7.92
CA ARG A 54 -0.50 -4.59 8.76
C ARG A 54 -1.99 -4.24 8.62
N ARG A 55 -2.32 -2.97 8.41
CA ARG A 55 -3.69 -2.47 8.34
C ARG A 55 -4.29 -2.55 6.94
N VAL A 56 -3.53 -2.17 5.92
CA VAL A 56 -4.02 -2.14 4.53
C VAL A 56 -3.42 -3.29 3.69
N PRO A 57 -4.16 -3.87 2.72
CA PRO A 57 -5.53 -3.52 2.27
C PRO A 57 -6.75 -4.09 3.04
N PRO A 58 -6.65 -4.88 4.15
CA PRO A 58 -7.85 -5.37 4.84
C PRO A 58 -8.80 -4.30 5.40
N GLU A 59 -8.27 -3.14 5.79
CA GLU A 59 -9.05 -2.02 6.29
C GLU A 59 -9.04 -0.84 5.30
N PRO A 60 -10.06 0.04 5.32
CA PRO A 60 -10.07 1.26 4.53
C PRO A 60 -8.85 2.15 4.81
N CYS A 61 -8.32 2.77 3.75
CA CYS A 61 -7.28 3.80 3.85
C CYS A 61 -7.79 5.00 4.65
N LYS A 62 -6.95 5.54 5.53
CA LYS A 62 -7.26 6.69 6.41
C LYS A 62 -6.35 7.89 6.17
N ARG A 63 -5.16 7.65 5.61
CA ARG A 63 -4.13 8.66 5.33
C ARG A 63 -3.43 8.39 4.01
N LEU A 64 -2.69 9.39 3.52
CA LEU A 64 -2.02 9.31 2.21
C LEU A 64 -1.05 8.12 2.09
N ASN A 65 -0.28 7.82 3.13
CA ASN A 65 0.65 6.67 3.15
C ASN A 65 -0.06 5.33 2.89
N ASP A 66 -1.29 5.21 3.37
CA ASP A 66 -2.10 4.01 3.17
C ASP A 66 -2.49 3.87 1.70
N ALA A 67 -2.89 4.98 1.10
CA ALA A 67 -3.36 5.03 -0.27
C ALA A 67 -2.23 4.65 -1.24
N PHE A 68 -1.02 5.17 -1.04
CA PHE A 68 0.16 4.75 -1.81
C PHE A 68 0.46 3.26 -1.65
N GLN A 69 0.43 2.74 -0.42
CA GLN A 69 0.71 1.33 -0.18
C GLN A 69 -0.35 0.41 -0.78
N VAL A 70 -1.64 0.77 -0.71
CA VAL A 70 -2.73 0.02 -1.35
C VAL A 70 -2.62 0.11 -2.86
N ASN A 71 -2.37 1.29 -3.42
CA ASN A 71 -2.18 1.46 -4.86
C ASN A 71 -1.07 0.54 -5.38
N TRP A 72 0.05 0.47 -4.67
CA TRP A 72 1.16 -0.42 -5.01
C TRP A 72 0.77 -1.91 -4.94
N TYR A 73 0.08 -2.34 -3.88
CA TYR A 73 -0.38 -3.73 -3.79
C TYR A 73 -1.37 -4.09 -4.89
N THR A 74 -2.34 -3.21 -5.17
CA THR A 74 -3.32 -3.40 -6.25
C THR A 74 -2.63 -3.48 -7.60
N TYR A 75 -1.63 -2.61 -7.85
CA TYR A 75 -0.82 -2.69 -9.06
C TYR A 75 -0.11 -4.04 -9.19
N LEU A 76 0.62 -4.48 -8.16
CA LEU A 76 1.32 -5.77 -8.19
C LEU A 76 0.36 -6.94 -8.46
N ILE A 77 -0.82 -6.94 -7.85
CA ILE A 77 -1.81 -8.01 -8.06
C ILE A 77 -2.32 -7.98 -9.50
N CYS A 78 -2.89 -6.85 -9.93
CA CYS A 78 -3.60 -6.75 -11.20
C CYS A 78 -2.66 -6.76 -12.41
N HIS A 79 -1.43 -6.25 -12.26
CA HIS A 79 -0.51 -6.09 -13.39
C HIS A 79 0.54 -7.19 -13.50
N ARG A 80 0.75 -8.00 -12.44
CA ARG A 80 1.93 -8.86 -12.37
C ARG A 80 1.68 -10.24 -11.79
N ILE A 81 0.96 -10.33 -10.67
CA ILE A 81 0.77 -11.59 -9.95
C ILE A 81 -0.39 -12.38 -10.53
N GLU A 82 -1.57 -11.77 -10.67
CA GLU A 82 -2.77 -12.47 -11.14
C GLU A 82 -2.72 -12.74 -12.66
N ARG A 83 -2.31 -11.72 -13.41
CA ARG A 83 -2.14 -11.77 -14.86
C ARG A 83 -1.18 -10.66 -15.29
N TYR A 84 -0.55 -10.83 -16.45
CA TYR A 84 0.27 -9.78 -17.07
C TYR A 84 -0.54 -8.93 -18.06
N PRO A 85 -0.87 -7.69 -17.67
CA PRO A 85 -1.09 -6.55 -18.56
C PRO A 85 0.10 -5.55 -18.51
N SER A 86 0.26 -4.77 -19.59
CA SER A 86 1.19 -3.65 -19.63
C SER A 86 0.51 -2.34 -19.19
N GLY A 87 1.30 -1.40 -18.66
CA GLY A 87 0.87 -0.05 -18.32
C GLY A 87 0.66 0.20 -16.83
N TYR A 88 0.34 1.45 -16.50
CA TYR A 88 0.00 1.93 -15.16
C TYR A 88 -1.21 2.89 -15.22
N PRO A 89 -2.39 2.42 -15.68
CA PRO A 89 -3.52 3.29 -15.94
C PRO A 89 -4.26 3.63 -14.64
N HIS A 90 -4.18 4.88 -14.21
CA HIS A 90 -5.06 5.44 -13.19
C HIS A 90 -5.17 6.96 -13.35
N LYS A 91 -6.14 7.55 -12.64
CA LYS A 91 -6.25 9.00 -12.48
C LYS A 91 -5.76 9.37 -11.08
N GLU A 92 -4.44 9.35 -10.93
CA GLU A 92 -3.75 9.37 -9.63
C GLU A 92 -4.20 10.53 -8.75
N ASP A 93 -4.27 11.72 -9.35
CA ASP A 93 -4.72 12.96 -8.72
C ASP A 93 -6.11 12.77 -8.07
N ASN A 94 -7.07 12.21 -8.79
CA ASN A 94 -8.41 11.98 -8.26
C ASN A 94 -8.45 10.87 -7.20
N VAL A 95 -7.70 9.78 -7.41
CA VAL A 95 -7.70 8.63 -6.51
C VAL A 95 -7.06 8.98 -5.16
N LEU A 96 -5.98 9.75 -5.18
CA LEU A 96 -5.24 10.13 -3.98
C LEU A 96 -5.79 11.38 -3.30
N TRP A 97 -6.57 12.21 -4.00
CA TRP A 97 -7.09 13.48 -3.47
C TRP A 97 -7.76 13.40 -2.09
N PRO A 98 -8.68 12.45 -1.80
CA PRO A 98 -9.32 12.38 -0.48
C PRO A 98 -8.32 12.16 0.66
N TYR A 99 -7.25 11.40 0.39
CA TYR A 99 -6.22 11.07 1.37
C TYR A 99 -5.17 12.18 1.49
N TYR A 100 -4.82 12.82 0.37
CA TYR A 100 -4.00 14.04 0.36
C TYR A 100 -4.68 15.15 1.16
N HIS A 101 -5.97 15.40 0.90
CA HIS A 101 -6.74 16.40 1.63
C HIS A 101 -6.78 16.10 3.13
N THR A 102 -6.94 14.84 3.52
CA THR A 102 -6.95 14.42 4.93
C THR A 102 -5.60 14.63 5.62
N SER A 103 -4.50 14.19 4.99
CA SER A 103 -3.16 14.20 5.59
C SER A 103 -2.44 15.54 5.50
N VAL A 104 -2.63 16.31 4.42
CA VAL A 104 -1.87 17.54 4.12
C VAL A 104 -2.67 18.80 4.43
N ILE A 105 -3.94 18.84 4.02
CA ILE A 105 -4.80 20.05 4.14
C ILE A 105 -5.49 20.10 5.51
N ASN A 106 -6.34 19.12 5.81
CA ASN A 106 -7.09 19.04 7.05
C ASN A 106 -6.21 18.69 8.25
N LYS A 107 -5.12 17.95 8.02
CA LYS A 107 -4.21 17.46 9.06
C LYS A 107 -4.93 16.69 10.18
N SER A 108 -6.09 16.08 9.86
CA SER A 108 -6.98 15.48 10.85
C SER A 108 -6.51 14.10 11.33
N PHE A 109 -5.62 13.43 10.57
CA PHE A 109 -5.07 12.14 10.94
C PHE A 109 -3.64 11.99 10.39
N GLN A 110 -2.66 11.86 11.29
CA GLN A 110 -1.22 11.81 10.99
C GLN A 110 -0.79 12.86 9.96
N PRO A 111 -0.67 14.13 10.41
CA PRO A 111 -0.40 15.24 9.52
C PRO A 111 0.99 15.14 8.91
N ILE A 112 1.07 15.44 7.63
CA ILE A 112 2.32 15.52 6.88
C ILE A 112 2.46 16.90 6.25
N THR A 113 3.69 17.26 5.89
CA THR A 113 4.03 18.48 5.17
C THR A 113 3.85 18.27 3.67
N TYR A 114 3.90 19.34 2.88
CA TYR A 114 3.82 19.25 1.42
C TYR A 114 5.02 18.51 0.79
N ALA A 115 6.19 18.51 1.45
CA ALA A 115 7.36 17.79 0.95
C ALA A 115 7.18 16.27 0.99
N ASP A 116 6.39 15.76 1.95
CA ASP A 116 6.23 14.31 2.15
C ASP A 116 5.49 13.62 0.99
N PRO A 117 4.34 14.14 0.47
CA PRO A 117 3.72 13.63 -0.75
C PRO A 117 4.65 13.63 -1.97
N VAL A 118 5.50 14.65 -2.12
CA VAL A 118 6.45 14.72 -3.24
C VAL A 118 7.44 13.55 -3.15
N GLN A 119 8.00 13.32 -1.95
CA GLN A 119 8.89 12.19 -1.70
C GLN A 119 8.18 10.83 -1.93
N MET A 120 6.90 10.72 -1.56
CA MET A 120 6.13 9.48 -1.80
C MET A 120 5.97 9.19 -3.30
N VAL A 121 5.69 10.22 -4.11
CA VAL A 121 5.63 10.08 -5.58
C VAL A 121 7.00 9.71 -6.14
N GLU A 122 8.09 10.29 -5.62
CA GLU A 122 9.45 9.91 -6.04
C GLU A 122 9.73 8.42 -5.74
N ILE A 123 9.37 7.94 -4.55
CA ILE A 123 9.50 6.53 -4.17
C ILE A 123 8.64 5.63 -5.07
N GLU A 124 7.39 6.02 -5.37
CA GLU A 124 6.53 5.25 -6.28
C GLU A 124 7.16 5.13 -7.67
N ARG A 125 7.68 6.23 -8.22
CA ARG A 125 8.37 6.24 -9.52
C ARG A 125 9.59 5.33 -9.54
N LEU A 126 10.37 5.30 -8.45
CA LEU A 126 11.50 4.39 -8.29
C LEU A 126 11.04 2.93 -8.23
N ASN A 127 10.01 2.62 -7.45
CA ASN A 127 9.44 1.27 -7.37
C ASN A 127 8.94 0.78 -8.73
N ILE A 128 8.32 1.65 -9.53
CA ILE A 128 7.90 1.32 -10.91
C ILE A 128 9.11 1.09 -11.83
N SER A 129 10.20 1.82 -11.62
CA SER A 129 11.42 1.69 -12.43
C SER A 129 12.20 0.40 -12.14
N GLU A 130 12.04 -0.16 -10.93
CA GLU A 130 12.60 -1.46 -10.56
C GLU A 130 11.72 -2.65 -11.02
N HIS A 131 10.57 -2.35 -11.64
CA HIS A 131 9.58 -3.34 -12.05
C HIS A 131 9.77 -3.85 -13.50
#